data_AF-A0A521CUN2-F1
#
_entry.id   AF-A0A521CUN2-F1
#
_cell.length_a   1.000
_cell.length_b   1.000
_cell.length_c   1.000
_cell.angle_alpha   90.00
_cell.angle_beta   90.00
_cell.angle_gamma   90.00
#
_symmetry.space_group_name_H-M   'P 1'
#
loop_
_entity.id
_entity.type
_entity.pdbx_description
1 polymer ?
#
loop_
_entity_poly.entity_id
_entity_poly.type
_entity_poly.pdbx_seq_one_letter_code
_entity_poly.pdbx_strand_id
1 'polypeptide(L)'
;MSLIRPEAATTLKRWAEPLIAVGLSLFGLSLGLTGLGVVKWAGFLFTAIGAALLILGIRRARFWQGSDGAGVVEVDEAAITYFGPEGGGAIPVGDLDKIVLVQRHSGKAWWLTSRSAPPLIIPVNASGTQMLFDVFANLPGMDMQALLRVLDSSGPNDVVIWQRNGARLH
;
A
#
# COMPACT_ATOMS: atom_id res chain seq x y z
N MET A 1 8.99 34.49 1.94
CA MET A 1 9.56 33.19 2.36
C MET A 1 8.40 32.35 2.87
N SER A 2 8.13 31.22 2.21
CA SER A 2 6.92 30.40 2.36
C SER A 2 6.82 29.81 3.77
N LEU A 3 5.77 30.15 4.50
CA LEU A 3 5.40 29.60 5.81
C LEU A 3 4.39 28.45 5.68
N ILE A 4 4.52 27.61 4.65
CA ILE A 4 3.67 26.42 4.48
C ILE A 4 4.56 25.20 4.57
N ARG A 5 4.38 24.39 5.62
CA ARG A 5 4.98 23.06 5.74
C ARG A 5 4.64 22.25 4.47
N PRO A 6 5.64 21.63 3.81
CA PRO A 6 5.41 20.85 2.59
C PRO A 6 4.42 19.68 2.79
N GLU A 7 4.26 19.20 4.02
CA GLU A 7 3.31 18.17 4.44
C GLU A 7 1.83 18.63 4.39
N ALA A 8 1.56 19.92 4.62
CA ALA A 8 0.21 20.48 4.52
C ALA A 8 -0.19 20.71 3.06
N ALA A 9 0.78 21.07 2.20
CA ALA A 9 0.53 21.33 0.78
C ALA A 9 0.17 20.06 -0.02
N THR A 10 0.75 18.91 0.34
CA THR A 10 0.42 17.62 -0.30
C THR A 10 -0.97 17.15 0.08
N THR A 11 -1.37 17.32 1.35
CA THR A 11 -2.72 16.98 1.83
C THR A 11 -3.79 17.92 1.24
N LEU A 12 -3.48 19.22 1.07
CA LEU A 12 -4.42 20.17 0.46
C LEU A 12 -4.61 19.93 -1.04
N LYS A 13 -3.54 19.60 -1.79
CA LYS A 13 -3.65 19.17 -3.20
C LYS A 13 -4.46 17.89 -3.35
N ARG A 14 -4.33 16.96 -2.39
CA ARG A 14 -5.04 15.66 -2.37
C ARG A 14 -6.56 15.79 -2.25
N TRP A 15 -7.07 16.87 -1.65
CA TRP A 15 -8.52 17.13 -1.51
C TRP A 15 -9.04 18.25 -2.40
N ALA A 16 -8.17 18.96 -3.13
CA ALA A 16 -8.56 20.02 -4.04
C ALA A 16 -9.40 19.50 -5.22
N GLU A 17 -9.00 18.37 -5.83
CA GLU A 17 -9.73 17.75 -6.95
C GLU A 17 -11.18 17.36 -6.59
N PRO A 18 -11.45 16.62 -5.48
CA PRO A 18 -12.82 16.31 -5.09
C PRO A 18 -13.62 17.54 -4.64
N LEU A 19 -13.01 18.54 -4.01
CA LEU A 19 -13.70 19.79 -3.65
C LEU A 19 -14.14 20.61 -4.87
N ILE A 20 -13.28 20.69 -5.90
CA ILE A 20 -13.62 21.33 -7.17
C ILE A 20 -14.73 20.55 -7.88
N ALA A 21 -14.69 19.21 -7.86
CA ALA A 21 -15.72 18.37 -8.45
C ALA A 21 -17.09 18.49 -7.73
N VAL A 22 -17.09 18.60 -6.40
CA VAL A 22 -18.31 18.89 -5.62
C VAL A 22 -18.86 20.27 -5.97
N GLY A 23 -17.99 21.28 -6.04
CA GLY A 23 -18.38 22.64 -6.43
C GLY A 23 -19.01 22.70 -7.81
N LEU A 24 -18.41 22.02 -8.80
CA LEU A 24 -18.94 21.94 -10.16
C LEU A 24 -20.30 21.20 -10.20
N SER A 25 -20.45 20.14 -9.42
CA SER A 25 -21.68 19.35 -9.35
C SER A 25 -22.84 20.15 -8.73
N LEU A 26 -22.57 20.89 -7.65
CA LEU A 26 -23.54 21.79 -7.01
C LEU A 26 -23.92 22.96 -7.93
N PHE A 27 -22.96 23.49 -8.67
CA PHE A 27 -23.20 24.56 -9.64
C PHE A 27 -24.07 24.08 -10.83
N GLY A 28 -23.79 22.89 -11.35
CA GLY A 28 -24.63 22.25 -12.38
C GLY A 28 -26.05 21.95 -11.89
N LEU A 29 -26.19 21.50 -10.64
CA LEU A 29 -27.49 21.21 -10.02
C LEU A 29 -28.32 22.50 -9.82
N SER A 30 -27.67 23.59 -9.42
CA SER A 30 -28.30 24.92 -9.30
C SER A 30 -28.85 25.42 -10.64
N LEU A 31 -28.07 25.30 -11.72
CA LEU A 31 -28.50 25.67 -13.08
C LEU A 31 -29.61 24.75 -13.61
N GLY A 32 -29.57 23.46 -13.27
CA GLY A 32 -30.63 22.50 -13.63
C GLY A 32 -31.95 22.70 -12.89
N LEU A 33 -31.94 23.30 -11.70
CA LEU A 33 -33.16 23.62 -10.93
C LEU A 33 -33.76 24.99 -11.29
N THR A 34 -32.92 25.95 -11.71
CA THR A 34 -33.34 27.32 -12.04
C THR A 34 -33.57 27.57 -13.53
N GLY A 35 -33.02 26.74 -14.42
CA GLY A 35 -33.15 26.88 -15.87
C GLY A 35 -34.46 26.35 -16.46
N LEU A 36 -34.96 26.98 -17.53
CA LEU A 36 -36.12 26.54 -18.32
C LEU A 36 -35.66 25.95 -19.67
N GLY A 37 -36.35 24.90 -20.15
CA GLY A 37 -36.12 24.32 -21.48
C GLY A 37 -34.80 23.54 -21.63
N VAL A 38 -34.08 23.76 -22.74
CA VAL A 38 -32.84 23.03 -23.12
C VAL A 38 -31.71 23.24 -22.10
N VAL A 39 -31.66 24.41 -21.45
CA VAL A 39 -30.69 24.73 -20.40
C VAL A 39 -30.82 23.79 -19.19
N LYS A 40 -32.04 23.30 -18.92
CA LYS A 40 -32.32 22.37 -17.82
C LYS A 40 -31.73 20.99 -18.05
N TRP A 41 -31.80 20.50 -19.30
CA TRP A 41 -31.22 19.22 -19.71
C TRP A 41 -29.69 19.27 -19.75
N ALA A 42 -29.12 20.40 -20.19
CA ALA A 42 -27.68 20.62 -20.12
C ALA A 42 -27.17 20.59 -18.66
N GLY A 43 -27.88 21.23 -17.73
CA GLY A 43 -27.55 21.21 -16.30
C GLY A 43 -27.52 19.79 -15.72
N PHE A 44 -28.53 18.97 -16.01
CA PHE A 44 -28.57 17.57 -15.57
C PHE A 44 -27.42 16.73 -16.15
N LEU A 45 -27.05 16.95 -17.41
CA LEU A 45 -25.92 16.26 -18.04
C LEU A 45 -24.60 16.61 -17.34
N PHE A 46 -24.37 17.89 -17.04
CA PHE A 46 -23.18 18.33 -16.30
C PHE A 46 -23.14 17.78 -14.86
N THR A 47 -24.28 17.73 -14.17
CA THR A 47 -24.37 17.12 -12.84
C THR A 47 -24.07 15.62 -12.88
N ALA A 48 -24.57 14.90 -13.88
CA ALA A 48 -24.30 13.47 -14.05
C ALA A 48 -22.81 13.20 -14.31
N ILE A 49 -22.16 14.02 -15.14
CA ILE A 49 -20.71 13.94 -15.41
C ILE A 49 -19.92 14.24 -14.13
N GLY A 50 -20.29 15.29 -13.39
CA GLY A 50 -19.66 15.63 -12.11
C GLY A 50 -19.78 14.53 -11.07
N ALA A 51 -20.96 13.92 -10.94
CA ALA A 51 -21.19 12.78 -10.06
C ALA A 51 -20.36 11.54 -10.47
N ALA A 52 -20.26 11.26 -11.77
CA ALA A 52 -19.43 10.17 -12.27
C ALA A 52 -17.95 10.39 -11.95
N LEU A 53 -17.42 11.59 -12.19
CA LEU A 53 -16.05 11.96 -11.85
C LEU A 53 -15.80 11.90 -10.33
N LEU A 54 -16.77 12.29 -9.51
CA LEU A 54 -16.68 12.21 -8.06
C LEU A 54 -16.67 10.76 -7.57
N ILE A 55 -17.49 9.89 -8.17
CA ILE A 55 -17.47 8.44 -7.88
C ILE A 55 -16.12 7.84 -8.30
N LEU A 56 -15.58 8.21 -9.48
CA LEU A 56 -14.25 7.77 -9.91
C LEU A 56 -13.15 8.29 -8.99
N GLY A 57 -13.23 9.55 -8.54
CA GLY A 57 -12.29 10.16 -7.61
C GLY A 57 -12.32 9.49 -6.23
N ILE A 58 -13.53 9.23 -5.69
CA ILE A 58 -13.70 8.48 -4.44
C ILE A 58 -13.19 7.05 -4.63
N ARG A 59 -13.52 6.38 -5.73
CA ARG A 59 -13.02 5.04 -6.03
C ARG A 59 -11.50 5.02 -6.13
N ARG A 60 -10.87 6.02 -6.76
CA ARG A 60 -9.41 6.14 -6.89
C ARG A 60 -8.73 6.43 -5.55
N ALA A 61 -9.32 7.31 -4.73
CA ALA A 61 -8.84 7.59 -3.38
C ALA A 61 -9.01 6.37 -2.45
N ARG A 62 -10.07 5.57 -2.64
CA ARG A 62 -10.29 4.30 -1.93
C ARG A 62 -9.40 3.17 -2.45
N PHE A 63 -9.08 3.12 -3.74
CA PHE A 63 -8.13 2.16 -4.32
C PHE A 63 -6.69 2.43 -3.87
N TRP A 64 -6.40 3.62 -3.36
CA TRP A 64 -5.15 3.91 -2.64
C TRP A 64 -5.05 3.13 -1.31
N GLN A 65 -6.12 2.47 -0.83
CA GLN A 65 -6.06 1.52 0.29
C GLN A 65 -5.59 0.12 -0.13
N GLY A 66 -5.26 -0.10 -1.42
CA GLY A 66 -4.73 -1.38 -1.92
C GLY A 66 -3.21 -1.55 -1.78
N SER A 67 -2.47 -0.53 -1.36
CA SER A 67 -1.01 -0.58 -1.14
C SER A 67 -0.57 0.30 0.04
N ASP A 68 -1.36 0.33 1.10
CA ASP A 68 -1.18 1.23 2.26
C ASP A 68 -0.06 0.76 3.23
N GLY A 69 0.81 -0.14 2.78
CA GLY A 69 2.05 -0.43 3.48
C GLY A 69 3.03 0.69 3.23
N ALA A 70 3.55 1.29 4.29
CA ALA A 70 4.53 2.33 4.14
C ALA A 70 5.79 1.74 3.48
N GLY A 71 6.16 2.23 2.30
CA GLY A 71 7.40 1.87 1.62
C GLY A 71 7.26 0.97 0.39
N VAL A 72 8.37 0.83 -0.32
CA VAL A 72 8.49 0.05 -1.57
C VAL A 72 9.55 -1.02 -1.37
N VAL A 73 9.23 -2.25 -1.78
CA VAL A 73 10.18 -3.35 -1.86
C VAL A 73 10.62 -3.48 -3.30
N GLU A 74 11.93 -3.55 -3.49
CA GLU A 74 12.58 -3.89 -4.74
C GLU A 74 13.39 -5.16 -4.53
N VAL A 75 13.27 -6.08 -5.47
CA VAL A 75 13.92 -7.38 -5.38
C VAL A 75 14.64 -7.62 -6.68
N ASP A 76 15.95 -7.77 -6.56
CA ASP A 76 16.81 -8.25 -7.64
C ASP A 76 17.35 -9.65 -7.29
N GLU A 77 18.00 -10.30 -8.24
CA GLU A 77 18.59 -11.63 -8.08
C GLU A 77 19.59 -11.71 -6.90
N ALA A 78 20.24 -10.59 -6.59
CA ALA A 78 21.28 -10.51 -5.57
C ALA A 78 20.76 -10.07 -4.19
N ALA A 79 19.74 -9.23 -4.12
CA ALA A 79 19.35 -8.55 -2.89
C ALA A 79 17.86 -8.17 -2.83
N ILE A 80 17.34 -8.20 -1.61
CA ILE A 80 16.04 -7.64 -1.23
C ILE A 80 16.29 -6.26 -0.66
N THR A 81 15.76 -5.22 -1.29
CA THR A 81 15.87 -3.84 -0.84
C THR A 81 14.49 -3.31 -0.44
N TYR A 82 14.42 -2.64 0.70
CA TYR A 82 13.19 -1.99 1.15
C TYR A 82 13.44 -0.53 1.48
N PHE A 83 12.58 0.31 0.91
CA PHE A 83 12.57 1.76 1.05
C PHE A 83 11.34 2.18 1.86
N GLY A 84 11.48 2.23 3.19
CA GLY A 84 10.44 2.71 4.09
C GLY A 84 10.58 4.20 4.43
N PRO A 85 9.54 4.85 5.00
CA PRO A 85 9.55 6.28 5.32
C PRO A 85 10.47 6.66 6.49
N GLU A 86 10.59 5.76 7.47
CA GLU A 86 11.36 5.97 8.71
C GLU A 86 12.70 5.23 8.68
N GLY A 87 12.99 4.51 7.58
CA GLY A 87 14.17 3.68 7.44
C GLY A 87 14.07 2.73 6.26
N GLY A 88 15.20 2.16 5.87
CA GLY A 88 15.31 1.22 4.76
C GLY A 88 16.60 0.42 4.85
N GLY A 89 16.75 -0.54 3.96
CA GLY A 89 17.94 -1.39 3.95
C GLY A 89 17.90 -2.39 2.82
N ALA A 90 19.05 -3.00 2.57
CA ALA A 90 19.21 -4.08 1.61
C ALA A 90 19.79 -5.29 2.32
N ILE A 91 19.19 -6.46 2.07
CA ILE A 91 19.69 -7.76 2.52
C ILE A 91 20.02 -8.59 1.28
N PRO A 92 21.26 -9.07 1.12
CA PRO A 92 21.59 -10.03 0.07
C PRO A 92 20.77 -11.32 0.25
N VAL A 93 20.15 -11.82 -0.82
CA VAL A 93 19.37 -13.07 -0.79
C VAL A 93 20.27 -14.24 -0.34
N GLY A 94 21.52 -14.22 -0.79
CA GLY A 94 22.56 -15.18 -0.40
C GLY A 94 22.93 -15.17 1.09
N ASP A 95 22.58 -14.13 1.84
CA ASP A 95 22.89 -13.99 3.27
C ASP A 95 21.66 -14.01 4.19
N LEU A 96 20.47 -14.16 3.61
CA LEU A 96 19.22 -14.26 4.35
C LEU A 96 19.25 -15.47 5.30
N ASP A 97 19.06 -15.24 6.59
CA ASP A 97 19.22 -16.25 7.63
C ASP A 97 17.89 -16.71 8.23
N LYS A 98 16.95 -15.78 8.44
CA LYS A 98 15.63 -16.07 9.03
C LYS A 98 14.55 -15.17 8.44
N ILE A 99 13.36 -15.75 8.25
CA ILE A 99 12.14 -15.06 7.87
C ILE A 99 11.10 -15.31 8.97
N VAL A 100 10.60 -14.23 9.57
CA VAL A 100 9.56 -14.28 10.59
C VAL A 100 8.41 -13.38 10.16
N LEU A 101 7.18 -13.86 10.27
CA LEU A 101 6.01 -13.00 10.18
C LEU A 101 5.69 -12.48 11.58
N VAL A 102 5.75 -11.16 11.76
CA VAL A 102 5.49 -10.51 13.05
C VAL A 102 4.22 -9.66 12.99
N GLN A 103 3.50 -9.60 14.10
CA GLN A 103 2.32 -8.74 14.23
C GLN A 103 2.72 -7.41 14.87
N ARG A 104 2.55 -6.29 14.16
CA ARG A 104 2.80 -4.94 14.67
C ARG A 104 1.51 -4.13 14.77
N HIS A 105 1.61 -2.97 15.42
CA HIS A 105 0.49 -2.02 15.55
C HIS A 105 -0.04 -1.52 14.21
N SER A 106 0.84 -1.42 13.20
CA SER A 106 0.50 -1.05 11.82
C SER A 106 0.02 -2.23 10.96
N GLY A 107 -0.08 -3.43 11.52
CA GLY A 107 -0.41 -4.67 10.80
C GLY A 107 0.74 -5.67 10.76
N LYS A 108 0.60 -6.69 9.93
CA LYS A 108 1.61 -7.74 9.75
C LYS A 108 2.83 -7.20 9.01
N ALA A 109 4.01 -7.65 9.41
CA ALA A 109 5.26 -7.32 8.73
C ALA A 109 6.17 -8.56 8.64
N TRP A 110 6.94 -8.64 7.56
CA TRP A 110 8.05 -9.55 7.40
C TRP A 110 9.25 -9.02 8.14
N TRP A 111 9.79 -9.81 9.07
CA TRP A 111 11.07 -9.57 9.70
C TRP A 111 12.10 -10.49 9.07
N LEU A 112 12.99 -9.90 8.29
CA LEU A 112 14.08 -10.57 7.60
C LEU A 112 15.39 -10.33 8.36
N THR A 113 16.11 -11.38 8.73
CA THR A 113 17.44 -11.25 9.30
C THR A 113 18.48 -11.82 8.35
N SER A 114 19.68 -11.25 8.39
CA SER A 114 20.80 -11.70 7.60
C SER A 114 22.07 -11.77 8.45
N ARG A 115 23.10 -12.42 7.93
CA ARG A 115 24.40 -12.52 8.61
C ARG A 115 25.27 -11.28 8.42
N SER A 116 25.08 -10.56 7.32
CA SER A 116 25.96 -9.47 6.87
C SER A 116 25.34 -8.08 6.97
N ALA A 117 24.01 -7.99 7.07
CA ALA A 117 23.26 -6.75 7.10
C ALA A 117 22.26 -6.68 8.28
N PRO A 118 21.91 -5.47 8.74
CA PRO A 118 20.90 -5.28 9.78
C PRO A 118 19.55 -5.91 9.42
N PRO A 119 18.73 -6.28 10.42
CA PRO A 119 17.39 -6.80 10.18
C PRO A 119 16.52 -5.81 9.41
N LEU A 120 15.73 -6.33 8.48
CA LEU A 120 14.82 -5.57 7.64
C LEU A 120 13.38 -5.92 8.00
N ILE A 121 12.57 -4.89 8.25
CA ILE A 121 11.15 -5.05 8.59
C ILE A 121 10.32 -4.46 7.46
N ILE A 122 9.61 -5.33 6.75
CA ILE A 122 8.85 -4.98 5.55
C ILE A 122 7.36 -5.24 5.83
N PRO A 123 6.49 -4.22 5.78
CA PRO A 123 5.04 -4.41 5.89
C PRO A 123 4.52 -5.37 4.82
N VAL A 124 3.60 -6.28 5.18
CA VAL A 124 3.01 -7.25 4.22
C VAL A 124 2.21 -6.54 3.11
N ASN A 125 1.72 -5.34 3.39
CA ASN A 125 0.98 -4.49 2.46
C ASN A 125 1.87 -3.47 1.72
N ALA A 126 3.20 -3.56 1.83
CA ALA A 126 4.12 -2.69 1.10
C ALA A 126 4.01 -2.91 -0.41
N SER A 127 4.29 -1.87 -1.19
CA SER A 127 4.30 -2.00 -2.65
C SER A 127 5.45 -2.91 -3.09
N GLY A 128 5.22 -3.80 -4.05
CA GLY A 128 6.25 -4.73 -4.56
C GLY A 128 6.45 -5.99 -3.70
N THR A 129 5.65 -6.19 -2.65
CA THR A 129 5.73 -7.39 -1.79
C THR A 129 5.53 -8.69 -2.56
N GLN A 130 4.85 -8.66 -3.72
CA GLN A 130 4.70 -9.82 -4.60
C GLN A 130 6.05 -10.43 -5.00
N MET A 131 7.06 -9.60 -5.24
CA MET A 131 8.39 -10.06 -5.65
C MET A 131 9.12 -10.81 -4.52
N LEU A 132 8.79 -10.55 -3.26
CA LEU A 132 9.32 -11.31 -2.13
C LEU A 132 8.86 -12.77 -2.16
N PHE A 133 7.62 -13.02 -2.60
CA PHE A 133 7.10 -14.38 -2.67
C PHE A 133 7.90 -15.24 -3.67
N ASP A 134 8.37 -14.66 -4.76
CA ASP A 134 9.19 -15.36 -5.75
C ASP A 134 10.56 -15.73 -5.17
N VAL A 135 11.18 -14.81 -4.41
CA VAL A 135 12.44 -15.10 -3.70
C VAL A 135 12.24 -16.19 -2.66
N PHE A 136 11.18 -16.07 -1.88
CA PHE A 136 10.81 -17.01 -0.82
C PHE A 136 10.60 -18.41 -1.40
N ALA A 137 9.89 -18.53 -2.53
CA ALA A 137 9.67 -19.79 -3.22
C ALA A 137 10.98 -20.47 -3.70
N ASN A 138 12.02 -19.67 -3.97
CA ASN A 138 13.34 -20.18 -4.38
C ASN A 138 14.25 -20.57 -3.20
N LEU A 139 13.85 -20.33 -1.95
CA LEU A 139 14.66 -20.70 -0.79
C LEU A 139 14.55 -22.20 -0.49
N PRO A 140 15.69 -22.89 -0.22
CA PRO A 140 15.69 -24.32 0.04
C PRO A 140 14.91 -24.63 1.33
N GLY A 141 13.97 -25.58 1.23
CA GLY A 141 13.19 -26.04 2.38
C GLY A 141 12.06 -25.11 2.81
N MET A 142 11.71 -24.08 2.04
CA MET A 142 10.55 -23.25 2.32
C MET A 142 9.23 -23.98 2.04
N ASP A 143 8.30 -23.92 3.00
CA ASP A 143 6.92 -24.38 2.82
C ASP A 143 6.00 -23.20 2.50
N MET A 144 5.75 -22.99 1.20
CA MET A 144 4.86 -21.93 0.72
C MET A 144 3.40 -22.13 1.17
N GLN A 145 2.94 -23.36 1.38
CA GLN A 145 1.59 -23.63 1.85
C GLN A 145 1.43 -23.28 3.33
N ALA A 146 2.45 -23.53 4.15
CA ALA A 146 2.49 -23.05 5.52
C ALA A 146 2.54 -21.51 5.57
N LEU A 147 3.36 -20.87 4.73
CA LEU A 147 3.45 -19.42 4.64
C LEU A 147 2.08 -18.77 4.37
N LEU A 148 1.34 -19.25 3.37
CA LEU A 148 0.01 -18.72 3.02
C LEU A 148 -1.01 -18.92 4.16
N ARG A 149 -1.00 -20.09 4.80
CA ARG A 149 -1.86 -20.35 5.97
C ARG A 149 -1.61 -19.36 7.11
N VAL A 150 -0.34 -19.03 7.35
CA VAL A 150 0.03 -18.07 8.41
C VAL A 150 -0.37 -16.64 8.03
N LEU A 151 -0.30 -16.27 6.74
CA LEU A 151 -0.79 -14.99 6.25
C LEU A 151 -2.30 -14.82 6.44
N ASP A 152 -3.08 -15.89 6.26
CA ASP A 152 -4.54 -15.86 6.48
C ASP A 152 -4.92 -15.91 7.96
N SER A 153 -4.07 -16.48 8.82
CA SER A 153 -4.34 -16.60 10.25
C SER A 153 -4.30 -15.24 10.97
N SER A 154 -5.31 -14.88 11.75
CA SER A 154 -5.34 -13.60 12.51
C SER A 154 -4.76 -13.71 13.93
N GLY A 155 -3.84 -14.64 14.16
CA GLY A 155 -3.24 -14.87 15.48
C GLY A 155 -2.22 -13.78 15.87
N PRO A 156 -2.09 -13.43 17.16
CA PRO A 156 -1.16 -12.41 17.65
C PRO A 156 0.30 -12.88 17.74
N ASN A 157 0.60 -14.10 17.31
CA ASN A 157 1.91 -14.71 17.55
C ASN A 157 2.86 -14.46 16.38
N ASP A 158 4.11 -14.13 16.70
CA ASP A 158 5.20 -14.09 15.74
C ASP A 158 5.55 -15.51 15.30
N VAL A 159 5.48 -15.77 14.00
CA VAL A 159 5.69 -17.11 13.43
C VAL A 159 6.96 -17.12 12.59
N VAL A 160 7.88 -18.02 12.93
CA VAL A 160 9.07 -18.28 12.11
C VAL A 160 8.63 -19.09 10.88
N ILE A 161 8.80 -18.51 9.70
CA ILE A 161 8.40 -19.13 8.44
C ILE A 161 9.55 -19.96 7.86
N TRP A 162 10.79 -19.47 8.00
CA TRP A 162 11.96 -20.12 7.43
C TRP A 162 13.25 -19.72 8.16
N GLN A 163 14.23 -20.62 8.16
CA GLN A 163 15.58 -20.40 8.69
C GLN A 163 16.62 -21.21 7.90
N ARG A 164 17.78 -20.61 7.59
CA ARG A 164 18.80 -21.18 6.69
C ARG A 164 19.46 -22.46 7.20
N ASN A 165 19.71 -22.56 8.50
CA ASN A 165 20.29 -23.74 9.14
C ASN A 165 19.73 -23.90 10.55
N GLY A 166 18.84 -24.87 10.74
CA GLY A 166 18.49 -25.36 12.07
C GLY A 166 16.99 -25.44 12.35
N ALA A 167 16.53 -26.70 12.46
CA ALA A 167 15.38 -27.18 13.21
C ALA A 167 14.00 -26.57 12.87
N ARG A 168 13.19 -27.39 12.19
CA ARG A 168 11.72 -27.35 12.34
C ARG A 168 11.41 -27.30 13.85
N LEU A 169 10.90 -26.19 14.35
CA LEU A 169 10.23 -26.19 15.64
C LEU A 169 8.81 -26.66 15.39
N HIS A 170 8.54 -27.85 15.96
CA HIS A 170 7.26 -28.53 16.05
C HIS A 170 6.18 -27.67 16.72
#